data_AF-A0A3D3T8K0-F1
#
_entry.id   AF-A0A3D3T8K0-F1
#
_cell.length_a   1.000
_cell.length_b   1.000
_cell.length_c   1.000
_cell.angle_alpha   90.00
_cell.angle_beta   90.00
_cell.angle_gamma   90.00
#
_symmetry.space_group_name_H-M   'P 1'
#
loop_
_entity.id
_entity.type
_entity.pdbx_description
1 polymer ?
#
loop_
_entity_poly.entity_id
_entity_poly.type
_entity_poly.pdbx_seq_one_letter_code
_entity_poly.pdbx_strand_id
1 'polypeptide(L)' 'MGGCHHYADACHGPAIVALGGGHGLSAVLRGMKHYTDRLTAIVTVA' A
#
# COMPACT_ATOMS: atom_id res chain seq x y z
N MET A 1 21.24 -9.37 -21.21
CA MET A 1 20.05 -10.20 -20.98
C MET A 1 20.20 -10.79 -19.58
N GLY A 2 19.52 -10.43 -18.50
CA GLY A 2 18.35 -9.61 -18.19
C GLY A 2 17.85 -10.13 -16.83
N GLY A 3 17.48 -9.28 -15.88
CA GLY A 3 16.86 -9.77 -14.63
C GLY A 3 17.10 -8.93 -13.38
N CYS A 4 16.79 -7.63 -13.41
CA CYS A 4 16.49 -6.92 -12.17
C CYS A 4 15.11 -7.37 -11.68
N HIS A 5 15.04 -8.48 -10.95
CA HIS A 5 13.86 -8.92 -10.19
C HIS A 5 13.61 -8.01 -8.97
N HIS A 6 13.57 -6.70 -9.18
CA HIS A 6 13.14 -5.76 -8.15
C HIS A 6 11.63 -5.64 -8.26
N TYR A 7 10.90 -6.45 -7.48
CA TYR A 7 9.44 -6.36 -7.33
C TYR A 7 8.99 -4.93 -7.00
N ALA A 8 9.85 -4.13 -6.36
CA ALA A 8 9.56 -2.75 -6.00
C ALA A 8 10.32 -1.78 -6.92
N ASP A 9 9.57 -1.05 -7.74
CA ASP A 9 10.03 0.15 -8.44
C ASP A 9 10.64 1.13 -7.44
N ALA A 10 11.96 1.18 -7.35
CA ALA A 10 12.69 2.02 -6.41
C ALA A 10 12.39 3.52 -6.57
N CYS A 11 11.84 3.91 -7.73
CA CYS A 11 11.50 5.30 -8.05
C CYS A 11 10.19 5.81 -7.40
N HIS A 12 9.28 4.93 -6.96
CA HIS A 12 7.92 5.33 -6.54
C HIS A 12 7.59 5.04 -5.06
N GLY A 13 8.62 4.73 -4.26
CA GLY A 13 8.43 4.36 -2.85
C GLY A 13 7.82 2.97 -2.67
N PRO A 14 7.71 2.51 -1.41
CA PRO A 14 7.23 1.17 -1.08
C PRO A 14 5.76 0.99 -1.48
N ALA A 15 5.43 -0.17 -2.06
CA ALA A 15 4.04 -0.58 -2.25
C ALA A 15 3.52 -1.22 -0.95
N ILE A 16 2.40 -0.72 -0.42
CA ILE A 16 1.83 -1.17 0.85
C ILE A 16 0.44 -1.75 0.63
N VAL A 17 0.22 -2.95 1.18
CA VAL A 17 -1.11 -3.60 1.23
C VAL A 17 -1.58 -3.63 2.67
N ALA A 18 -2.74 -3.02 2.94
CA ALA A 18 -3.37 -3.03 4.26
C ALA A 18 -4.59 -3.96 4.26
N LEU A 19 -4.69 -4.82 5.28
CA LEU A 19 -5.77 -5.80 5.46
C LEU A 19 -6.58 -5.43 6.69
N GLY A 20 -7.91 -5.39 6.61
CA GLY A 20 -8.76 -5.14 7.79
C GLY A 20 -10.13 -4.57 7.45
N GLY A 21 -10.72 -3.77 8.34
CA GLY A 21 -12.04 -3.18 8.12
C GLY A 21 -12.37 -2.04 9.08
N GLY A 22 -13.53 -1.41 8.85
CA GLY A 22 -14.04 -0.31 9.68
C GLY A 22 -13.28 1.02 9.51
N HIS A 23 -13.64 1.99 10.35
CA HIS A 23 -13.13 3.36 10.26
C HIS A 23 -11.63 3.48 10.57
N GLY A 24 -11.09 2.61 11.43
CA GLY A 24 -9.67 2.64 11.80
C GLY A 24 -8.73 2.48 10.61
N LEU A 25 -9.07 1.58 9.68
CA LEU A 25 -8.30 1.38 8.45
C LEU A 25 -8.28 2.64 7.57
N SER A 26 -9.39 3.38 7.51
CA SER A 26 -9.45 4.63 6.74
C SER A 26 -8.61 5.77 7.33
N ALA A 27 -8.46 5.84 8.66
CA ALA A 27 -7.57 6.80 9.32
C ALA A 27 -6.09 6.48 9.02
N VAL A 28 -5.71 5.20 9.11
CA VAL A 28 -4.36 4.74 8.78
C VAL A 28 -4.03 5.01 7.31
N LEU A 29 -4.90 4.64 6.38
CA LEU A 29 -4.68 4.87 4.95
C LEU A 29 -4.55 6.36 4.61
N ARG A 30 -5.30 7.24 5.30
CA ARG A 30 -5.15 8.70 5.13
C ARG A 30 -3.77 9.19 5.58
N GLY A 31 -3.26 8.69 6.69
CA GLY A 31 -1.88 8.98 7.12
C GLY A 31 -0.83 8.46 6.13
N MET A 32 -1.03 7.24 5.60
CA MET A 32 -0.09 6.63 4.66
C MET A 32 0.01 7.34 3.31
N LYS A 33 -1.02 8.10 2.89
CA LYS A 33 -0.97 8.92 1.67
C LYS A 33 0.11 10.01 1.72
N HIS A 34 0.61 10.39 2.90
CA HIS A 34 1.73 11.32 3.02
C HIS A 34 3.10 10.68 2.72
N TYR A 35 3.16 9.36 2.59
CA TYR A 35 4.41 8.59 2.46
C TYR A 35 4.54 7.86 1.12
N THR A 36 3.43 7.36 0.59
CA THR A 36 3.39 6.72 -0.72
C THR A 36 1.99 6.77 -1.29
N ASP A 37 1.91 6.85 -2.62
CA ASP A 37 0.66 6.74 -3.36
C ASP A 37 0.31 5.29 -3.74
N ARG A 38 1.19 4.33 -3.41
CA ARG A 38 1.06 2.91 -3.79
C ARG A 38 0.37 2.08 -2.71
N LEU A 39 -0.87 2.46 -2.39
CA LEU A 39 -1.65 1.84 -1.32
C LEU A 39 -2.78 0.98 -1.88
N THR A 40 -2.86 -0.27 -1.44
CA THR A 40 -4.00 -1.16 -1.68
C THR A 40 -4.63 -1.56 -0.35
N ALA A 41 -5.94 -1.44 -0.24
CA ALA A 41 -6.68 -1.85 0.95
C ALA A 41 -7.59 -3.03 0.62
N ILE A 42 -7.40 -4.15 1.30
CA ILE A 42 -8.31 -5.30 1.24
C ILE A 42 -9.21 -5.22 2.47
N VAL A 43 -10.49 -4.99 2.23
CA VAL A 43 -11.46 -4.69 3.28
C VAL A 43 -12.39 -5.87 3.49
N THR A 44 -12.52 -6.33 4.74
CA THR A 44 -13.57 -7.28 5.12
C THR A 44 -14.91 -6.58 5.12
N VAL A 45 -15.87 -7.11 4.35
CA VAL A 45 -17.28 -6.75 4.44
C VAL A 45 -17.96 -7.74 5.38
N ALA A 46 -18.61 -7.23 6.41
CA ALA A 46 -19.40 -7.98 7.39
C ALA A 46 -20.85 -7.48 7.37
#